data_AF-A0A9D7Z9G2-F1
#
_entry.id   AF-A0A9D7Z9G2-F1
#
_cell.length_a   1.000
_cell.length_b   1.000
_cell.length_c   1.000
_cell.angle_alpha   90.00
_cell.angle_beta   90.00
_cell.angle_gamma   90.00
#
_symmetry.space_group_name_H-M   'P 1'
#
loop_
_entity.id
_entity.type
_entity.pdbx_description
1 polymer ?
#
loop_
_entity_poly.entity_id
_entity_poly.type
_entity_poly.pdbx_seq_one_letter_code
_entity_poly.pdbx_strand_id
1 'polypeptide(L)' 'MPAQDNAETTLTREDVVKVAMLARLALSDAELSSLTDELSQIVGLVSQLSELNTDDVEPLAHP' A
#
# COMPACT_ATOMS: atom_id res chain seq x y z
N MET A 1 -19.82 -3.82 7.63
CA MET A 1 -18.49 -3.18 7.79
C MET A 1 -17.93 -3.05 6.39
N PRO A 2 -17.71 -1.85 5.82
CA PRO A 2 -17.20 -1.72 4.46
C PRO A 2 -15.69 -1.91 4.49
N ALA A 3 -15.23 -3.06 4.00
CA ALA A 3 -13.84 -3.24 3.58
C ALA A 3 -13.51 -2.11 2.62
N GLN A 4 -12.53 -1.31 3.00
CA GLN A 4 -12.02 -0.19 2.24
C GLN A 4 -11.42 -0.72 0.94
N ASP A 5 -11.95 -0.22 -0.17
CA ASP A 5 -11.20 0.24 -1.34
C ASP A 5 -9.85 -0.43 -1.56
N ASN A 6 -9.86 -1.61 -2.21
CA ASN A 6 -8.68 -2.09 -2.91
C ASN A 6 -8.53 -1.24 -4.17
N ALA A 7 -7.92 -0.07 -4.00
CA ALA A 7 -7.48 0.80 -5.09
C ALA A 7 -6.74 -0.06 -6.12
N GLU A 8 -7.30 -0.08 -7.32
CA GLU A 8 -6.77 -0.75 -8.50
C GLU A 8 -5.29 -0.40 -8.68
N THR A 9 -4.40 -1.35 -8.33
CA THR A 9 -3.06 -1.75 -8.86
C THR A 9 -2.13 -0.70 -9.52
N THR A 10 -2.37 0.60 -9.39
CA THR A 10 -1.54 1.66 -9.95
C THR A 10 -1.41 2.76 -8.91
N LEU A 11 -0.37 2.65 -8.08
CA LEU A 11 -0.01 3.70 -7.15
C LEU A 11 0.35 4.96 -7.95
N THR A 12 -0.37 6.06 -7.73
CA THR A 12 -0.10 7.30 -8.44
C THR A 12 0.94 8.14 -7.70
N ARG A 13 1.58 9.08 -8.41
CA ARG A 13 2.54 10.02 -7.79
C ARG A 13 1.92 10.78 -6.61
N GLU A 14 0.64 11.11 -6.72
CA GLU A 14 -0.12 11.83 -5.69
C GLU A 14 -0.30 10.96 -4.43
N ASP A 15 -0.51 9.66 -4.59
CA ASP A 15 -0.60 8.71 -3.47
C ASP A 15 0.74 8.60 -2.73
N VAL A 16 1.85 8.54 -3.45
CA VAL A 16 3.18 8.48 -2.84
C VAL A 16 3.51 9.76 -2.09
N VAL A 17 3.16 10.93 -2.64
CA VAL A 17 3.30 12.21 -1.93
C VAL A 17 2.47 12.22 -0.64
N LYS A 18 1.25 11.68 -0.68
CA LYS A 18 0.38 11.60 0.49
C LYS A 18 0.94 10.69 1.58
N VAL A 19 1.47 9.52 1.20
CA VAL A 19 2.15 8.59 2.11
C VAL A 19 3.42 9.22 2.69
N ALA A 20 4.24 9.87 1.86
CA ALA A 20 5.44 10.57 2.30
C ALA A 20 5.13 11.68 3.32
N MET A 21 4.04 12.43 3.10
CA MET A 21 3.58 13.45 4.05
C MET A 21 3.18 12.83 5.40
N LEU A 22 2.41 11.73 5.39
CA LEU A 22 1.99 11.03 6.62
C LEU A 22 3.18 10.49 7.41
N ALA A 23 4.20 9.99 6.71
CA ALA A 23 5.44 9.48 7.29
C ALA A 23 6.50 10.58 7.55
N ARG A 24 6.20 11.85 7.24
CA ARG A 24 7.10 13.01 7.37
C ARG A 24 8.45 12.82 6.64
N LEU A 25 8.41 12.20 5.47
CA LEU A 25 9.56 12.06 4.57
C LEU A 25 9.59 13.26 3.61
N ALA A 26 10.73 13.94 3.54
CA ALA A 26 11.01 14.90 2.48
C ALA A 26 11.65 14.14 1.31
N LEU A 27 10.95 14.07 0.18
CA LEU A 27 11.39 13.36 -1.02
C LEU A 27 11.52 14.35 -2.18
N SER A 28 12.55 14.18 -3.00
CA SER A 28 12.68 14.89 -4.27
C SER A 28 11.82 14.25 -5.37
N ASP A 29 11.59 14.98 -6.46
CA ASP A 29 10.80 14.47 -7.59
C ASP A 29 11.37 13.21 -8.26
N ALA A 30 12.69 13.03 -8.19
CA ALA A 30 13.37 11.83 -8.69
C ALA A 30 13.15 10.64 -7.75
N GLU A 31 13.28 10.86 -6.44
CA GLU A 31 13.03 9.84 -5.42
C GLU A 31 11.57 9.40 -5.40
N LEU A 32 10.63 10.32 -5.60
CA LEU A 32 9.21 10.01 -5.72
C LEU A 32 8.94 8.99 -6.84
N SER A 33 9.58 9.13 -7.99
CA SER A 33 9.38 8.19 -9.11
C SER A 33 9.88 6.80 -8.74
N SER A 34 11.11 6.70 -8.23
CA SER A 34 11.68 5.41 -7.81
C SER A 34 10.87 4.76 -6.70
N LEU A 35 10.44 5.54 -5.69
CA LEU A 35 9.64 5.02 -4.58
C LEU A 35 8.24 4.58 -5.04
N THR A 36 7.67 5.23 -6.05
CA THR A 36 6.39 4.81 -6.65
C THR A 36 6.50 3.43 -7.29
N ASP A 37 7.58 3.19 -8.05
CA ASP A 37 7.85 1.90 -8.68
C ASP A 37 8.11 0.79 -7.65
N GLU A 38 8.89 1.08 -6.61
CA GLU A 38 9.18 0.12 -5.54
C GLU A 38 7.93 -0.23 -4.72
N LEU A 39 7.14 0.78 -4.33
CA LEU A 39 5.95 0.57 -3.51
C LEU A 39 4.85 -0.15 -4.30
N SER A 40 4.74 0.12 -5.62
CA SER A 40 3.82 -0.63 -6.51
C SER A 40 4.15 -2.12 -6.55
N GLN A 41 5.43 -2.49 -6.57
CA GLN A 41 5.84 -3.90 -6.53
C GLN A 41 5.47 -4.57 -5.20
N ILE A 42 5.66 -3.88 -4.07
CA ILE A 42 5.33 -4.40 -2.74
C ILE A 42 3.81 -4.60 -2.61
N VAL A 43 3.01 -3.62 -3.01
CA VAL A 43 1.54 -3.73 -2.98
C VAL A 43 1.07 -4.85 -3.90
N GLY A 44 1.69 -5.00 -5.07
CA GLY A 44 1.42 -6.12 -5.98
C GLY A 44 1.70 -7.49 -5.35
N LEU A 45 2.74 -7.63 -4.54
CA LEU A 45 3.03 -8.85 -3.78
C LEU A 45 1.99 -9.10 -2.68
N VAL A 46 1.59 -8.07 -1.93
CA VAL A 46 0.57 -8.18 -0.87
C VAL A 46 -0.81 -8.51 -1.46
N SER A 47 -1.11 -8.02 -2.66
CA SER A 47 -2.35 -8.36 -3.36
C SER A 47 -2.49 -9.87 -3.61
N GLN A 48 -1.37 -10.61 -3.79
CA GLN A 48 -1.40 -12.08 -3.91
C GLN A 48 -1.84 -12.75 -2.61
N LEU A 49 -1.57 -12.14 -1.45
CA LEU A 49 -2.02 -12.64 -0.15
C LEU A 49 -3.52 -12.38 0.08
N SER A 50 -4.10 -11.40 -0.61
CA SER A 50 -5.52 -11.07 -0.54
C SER A 50 -6.42 -12.08 -1.27
N GLU A 51 -5.84 -13.00 -2.05
CA GLU A 51 -6.56 -14.10 -2.69
C GLU A 51 -6.99 -15.17 -1.68
N LEU A 52 -6.41 -15.17 -0.48
CA LEU A 52 -6.74 -16.11 0.57
C LEU A 52 -7.93 -15.60 1.40
N ASN A 53 -9.01 -16.37 1.43
CA ASN A 53 -10.20 -16.02 2.20
C ASN A 53 -9.89 -16.03 3.71
N THR A 54 -10.02 -14.88 4.35
CA THR A 54 -9.76 -14.66 5.78
C THR A 54 -11.02 -14.28 6.57
N ASP A 55 -12.22 -14.45 6.00
CA ASP A 55 -13.51 -14.06 6.61
C ASP A 55 -13.79 -14.75 7.97
N ASP A 56 -13.23 -15.94 8.21
CA ASP A 56 -13.54 -16.76 9.40
C ASP A 56 -12.37 -16.84 10.42
N VAL A 57 -11.29 -16.08 10.23
CA VAL A 57 -10.14 -16.08 11.14
C VAL A 57 -10.05 -14.78 11.94
N GLU A 58 -10.05 -14.88 13.28
CA GLU A 58 -9.88 -13.72 14.15
C GLU A 58 -8.46 -13.12 13.98
N PRO A 59 -8.32 -11.78 13.88
CA PRO A 59 -7.03 -11.14 13.75
C PRO A 59 -6.15 -11.41 14.97
N LEU A 60 -5.00 -12.05 14.76
CA LEU A 60 -4.01 -12.27 15.81
C LEU A 60 -3.19 -10.98 16.02
N ALA A 61 -3.78 -9.98 16.67
CA ALA A 61 -3.14 -8.69 16.95
C ALA A 61 -2.09 -8.76 18.07
N HIS A 62 -2.14 -9.79 18.91
CA HIS A 62 -1.18 -10.08 19.98
C HIS A 62 -1.03 -11.61 20.13
N PRO A 63 0.17 -12.14 20.41
CA PRO A 63 0.33 -13.52 20.90
C PRO A 63 -0.26 -13.70 22.30
#